data_AF-A0A7S0LCJ9-F1
#
_entry.id   AF-A0A7S0LCJ9-F1
#
_cell.length_a   1.000
_cell.length_b   1.000
_cell.length_c   1.000
_cell.angle_alpha   90.00
_cell.angle_beta   90.00
_cell.angle_gamma   90.00
#
_symmetry.space_group_name_H-M   'P 1'
#
loop_
_entity.id
_entity.type
_entity.pdbx_description
1 polymer ?
#
loop_
_entity_poly.entity_id
_entity_poly.type
_entity_poly.pdbx_seq_one_letter_code
_entity_poly.pdbx_strand_id
1 'polypeptide(L)'
;ACGSIVLRAASLNEVGLYQERLVDWWEAASPLVAGREYVSLDANLTDLVGAVSRLEEDPAMRDRMSEAATRFVRTYLSMEATECYVLRLLIAYAGLYSQYRQVCSAAEQDA
;
A
#
# COMPACT_ATOMS: atom_id res chain seq x y z
N ALA A 1 -6.08 3.61 -9.83
CA ALA A 1 -7.15 3.02 -9.02
C ALA A 1 -8.34 2.69 -9.92
N CYS A 2 -8.44 1.43 -10.36
CA CYS A 2 -9.47 1.01 -11.31
C CYS A 2 -10.80 0.62 -10.64
N GLY A 3 -10.93 0.79 -9.32
CA GLY A 3 -12.08 0.30 -8.56
C GLY A 3 -12.20 -1.23 -8.57
N SER A 4 -11.08 -1.92 -8.82
CA SER A 4 -10.98 -3.37 -8.83
C SER A 4 -10.29 -3.87 -7.59
N ILE A 5 -10.58 -5.11 -7.18
CA ILE A 5 -9.81 -5.78 -6.14
C ILE A 5 -8.37 -6.00 -6.59
N VAL A 6 -7.46 -5.94 -5.62
CA VAL A 6 -6.05 -6.27 -5.80
C VAL A 6 -5.79 -7.68 -5.27
N LEU A 7 -5.33 -8.56 -6.14
CA LEU A 7 -4.74 -9.85 -5.79
C LEU A 7 -3.22 -9.69 -5.87
N ARG A 8 -2.52 -9.80 -4.74
CA ARG A 8 -1.07 -9.60 -4.67
C ARG A 8 -0.39 -10.92 -4.40
N ALA A 9 0.42 -11.38 -5.34
CA ALA A 9 1.35 -12.48 -5.11
C ALA A 9 2.44 -12.02 -4.13
N ALA A 10 2.72 -12.83 -3.10
CA ALA A 10 3.90 -12.66 -2.30
C ALA A 10 5.12 -12.64 -3.23
N SER A 11 6.00 -11.67 -3.02
CA SER A 11 7.24 -11.59 -3.78
C SER A 11 8.11 -12.81 -3.42
N LEU A 12 8.83 -13.40 -4.37
CA LEU A 12 9.87 -14.41 -4.07
C LEU A 12 10.93 -13.89 -3.08
N ASN A 13 11.02 -12.56 -2.92
CA ASN A 13 11.88 -11.88 -1.97
C ASN A 13 11.36 -12.03 -0.52
N GLU A 14 10.05 -12.21 -0.32
CA GLU A 14 9.45 -12.52 1.00
C GLU A 14 9.68 -13.99 1.40
N VAL A 15 9.97 -14.86 0.43
CA VAL A 15 10.34 -16.28 0.62
C VAL A 15 11.86 -16.46 0.74
N GLY A 16 12.64 -15.37 0.81
CA GLY A 16 14.08 -15.39 1.08
C GLY A 16 14.99 -15.67 -0.12
N LEU A 17 14.49 -15.64 -1.36
CA LEU A 17 15.28 -16.01 -2.55
C LEU A 17 15.92 -14.84 -3.31
N TYR A 18 15.56 -13.60 -2.99
CA TYR A 18 16.15 -12.39 -3.59
C TYR A 18 16.23 -11.27 -2.54
N GLN A 19 17.45 -10.83 -2.22
CA GLN A 19 17.75 -9.87 -1.14
C GLN A 19 17.42 -8.41 -1.46
N GLU A 20 17.05 -8.08 -2.70
CA GLU A 20 16.64 -6.72 -3.05
C GLU A 20 15.14 -6.57 -2.82
N ARG A 21 14.78 -6.21 -1.59
CA ARG A 21 13.43 -5.78 -1.24
C ARG A 21 13.10 -4.54 -2.08
N LEU A 22 12.40 -4.72 -3.21
CA LEU A 22 11.70 -3.64 -3.92
C LEU A 22 10.50 -3.23 -3.05
N VAL A 23 10.80 -2.65 -1.89
CA VAL A 23 9.80 -2.01 -1.05
C VAL A 23 9.72 -0.60 -1.58
N ASP A 24 8.70 -0.33 -2.38
CA ASP A 24 8.43 1.04 -2.76
C ASP A 24 8.24 1.89 -1.49
N TRP A 25 8.62 3.16 -1.56
CA TRP A 25 8.60 4.06 -0.41
C TRP A 25 7.26 4.07 0.34
N TRP A 26 6.16 3.89 -0.38
CA TRP A 26 4.81 3.90 0.15
C TRP A 26 4.46 2.64 0.95
N GLU A 27 5.11 1.50 0.69
CA GLU A 27 4.96 0.29 1.49
C GLU A 27 5.58 0.47 2.89
N ALA A 28 6.62 1.30 3.00
CA ALA A 28 7.23 1.67 4.28
C ALA A 28 6.51 2.85 4.96
N ALA A 29 5.97 3.79 4.19
CA ALA A 29 5.31 4.99 4.71
C ALA A 29 3.86 4.74 5.15
N SER A 30 3.17 3.74 4.59
CA SER A 30 1.79 3.39 5.00
C SER A 30 1.51 1.91 4.72
N PRO A 31 1.28 1.08 5.75
CA PRO A 31 1.16 -0.36 5.54
C PRO A 31 -0.15 -0.69 4.82
N LEU A 32 -0.06 -1.20 3.59
CA LEU A 32 -1.13 -1.98 2.99
C LEU A 32 -1.39 -3.21 3.87
N VAL A 33 -2.64 -3.47 4.24
CA VAL A 33 -3.00 -4.59 5.11
C VAL A 33 -3.67 -5.68 4.30
N ALA A 34 -3.07 -6.88 4.31
CA ALA A 34 -3.67 -8.06 3.70
C ALA A 34 -5.04 -8.36 4.32
N GLY A 35 -6.02 -8.68 3.49
CA GLY A 35 -7.42 -8.89 3.88
C GLY A 35 -8.24 -7.61 4.05
N ARG A 36 -7.62 -6.41 4.06
CA ARG A 36 -8.33 -5.13 4.08
C ARG A 36 -8.26 -4.43 2.73
N GLU A 37 -7.06 -4.15 2.21
CA GLU A 37 -6.89 -3.49 0.90
C GLU A 37 -6.63 -4.49 -0.25
N TYR A 38 -6.09 -5.67 0.05
CA TYR A 38 -5.73 -6.65 -0.99
C TYR A 38 -5.81 -8.07 -0.45
N VAL A 39 -5.98 -9.04 -1.34
CA VAL A 39 -5.84 -10.46 -1.01
C VAL A 39 -4.39 -10.87 -1.26
N SER A 40 -3.73 -11.40 -0.24
CA SER A 40 -2.41 -11.98 -0.38
C SER A 40 -2.54 -13.40 -0.96
N LEU A 41 -1.73 -13.67 -1.98
CA LEU A 41 -1.56 -14.99 -2.57
C LEU A 41 -0.14 -15.46 -2.28
N ASP A 42 0.04 -16.78 -2.16
CA ASP A 42 1.38 -17.35 -2.11
C ASP A 42 2.15 -17.08 -3.42
N ALA A 43 3.48 -17.16 -3.37
CA ALA A 43 4.33 -16.88 -4.53
C ALA A 43 4.13 -17.86 -5.71
N ASN A 44 3.62 -19.07 -5.43
CA ASN A 44 3.32 -20.10 -6.43
C ASN A 44 1.88 -20.00 -6.96
N LEU A 45 1.10 -19.01 -6.50
CA LEU A 45 -0.30 -18.77 -6.84
C LEU A 45 -1.22 -19.99 -6.60
N THR A 46 -0.85 -20.89 -5.71
CA THR A 46 -1.62 -22.12 -5.48
C THR A 46 -3.03 -21.84 -4.93
N ASP A 47 -3.17 -20.76 -4.17
CA ASP A 47 -4.46 -20.35 -3.60
C ASP A 47 -5.30 -19.43 -4.50
N LEU A 48 -4.87 -19.13 -5.73
CA LEU A 48 -5.55 -18.16 -6.61
C LEU A 48 -7.03 -18.50 -6.84
N VAL A 49 -7.33 -19.75 -7.20
CA VAL A 49 -8.71 -20.18 -7.47
C VAL A 49 -9.57 -20.06 -6.21
N GLY A 50 -9.07 -20.52 -5.06
CA GLY A 50 -9.79 -20.43 -3.79
C GLY A 50 -9.96 -18.99 -3.30
N ALA A 51 -9.03 -18.09 -3.62
CA ALA A 51 -9.18 -16.66 -3.35
C ALA A 51 -10.27 -16.03 -4.22
N VAL A 52 -10.31 -16.34 -5.52
CA VAL A 52 -11.35 -15.85 -6.44
C VAL A 52 -12.72 -16.36 -6.01
N SER A 53 -12.87 -17.66 -5.71
CA SER A 53 -14.15 -18.23 -5.27
C SER A 53 -14.69 -17.56 -4.00
N ARG A 54 -13.84 -17.29 -3.00
CA ARG A 54 -14.25 -16.56 -1.78
C ARG A 54 -14.74 -15.14 -2.06
N LEU A 55 -14.14 -14.46 -3.04
CA LEU A 55 -14.57 -13.12 -3.45
C LEU A 55 -15.87 -13.13 -4.26
N GLU A 56 -16.15 -14.22 -4.97
CA GLU A 56 -17.41 -14.43 -5.67
C GLU A 56 -18.55 -14.77 -4.70
N GLU A 57 -18.26 -15.55 -3.66
CA GLU A 57 -19.21 -15.93 -2.61
C GLU A 57 -19.59 -14.77 -1.69
N ASP A 58 -18.69 -13.80 -1.49
CA ASP A 58 -18.96 -12.57 -0.71
C ASP A 58 -18.68 -11.29 -1.53
N PRO A 59 -19.64 -10.84 -2.35
CA PRO A 59 -19.53 -9.60 -3.10
C PRO A 59 -19.36 -8.36 -2.21
N ALA A 60 -19.88 -8.38 -0.97
CA ALA A 60 -19.76 -7.25 -0.05
C ALA A 60 -18.33 -7.11 0.48
N MET A 61 -17.65 -8.24 0.76
CA MET A 61 -16.21 -8.24 1.02
C MET A 61 -15.45 -7.69 -0.19
N ARG A 62 -15.78 -8.14 -1.41
CA ARG A 62 -15.13 -7.68 -2.63
C ARG A 62 -15.18 -6.16 -2.77
N ASP A 63 -16.37 -5.59 -2.60
CA ASP A 63 -16.60 -4.16 -2.79
C ASP A 63 -15.90 -3.33 -1.67
N ARG A 64 -15.96 -3.80 -0.41
CA ARG A 64 -15.25 -3.16 0.71
C ARG A 64 -13.74 -3.11 0.51
N MET A 65 -13.14 -4.21 0.04
CA MET A 65 -11.70 -4.26 -0.20
C MET A 65 -11.30 -3.36 -1.37
N SER A 66 -12.08 -3.36 -2.45
CA SER A 66 -11.85 -2.47 -3.60
C SER A 66 -11.92 -1.00 -3.21
N GLU A 67 -12.90 -0.63 -2.38
CA GLU A 67 -13.04 0.73 -1.86
C GLU A 67 -11.87 1.10 -0.95
N ALA A 68 -11.47 0.22 -0.04
CA ALA A 68 -10.33 0.42 0.85
C ALA A 68 -9.03 0.61 0.06
N ALA A 69 -8.76 -0.22 -0.95
CA ALA A 69 -7.61 -0.08 -1.83
C ALA A 69 -7.63 1.25 -2.60
N THR A 70 -8.80 1.64 -3.11
CA THR A 70 -8.97 2.90 -3.84
C THR A 70 -8.73 4.10 -2.92
N ARG A 71 -9.23 4.03 -1.68
CA ARG A 71 -9.01 5.06 -0.66
C ARG A 71 -7.54 5.16 -0.30
N PHE A 72 -6.87 4.04 -0.07
CA PHE A 72 -5.43 3.99 0.20
C PHE A 72 -4.62 4.71 -0.89
N VAL A 73 -4.86 4.37 -2.17
CA VAL A 73 -4.15 5.03 -3.29
C VAL A 73 -4.43 6.52 -3.32
N ARG A 74 -5.69 6.95 -3.08
CA ARG A 74 -6.03 8.37 -3.09
C ARG A 74 -5.42 9.14 -1.93
N THR A 75 -5.30 8.53 -0.75
CA THR A 75 -4.78 9.18 0.45
C THR A 75 -3.25 9.20 0.44
N TYR A 76 -2.62 8.05 0.22
CA TYR A 76 -1.18 7.86 0.45
C TYR A 76 -0.34 7.89 -0.83
N LEU A 77 -0.96 7.75 -2.01
CA LEU A 77 -0.30 7.80 -3.32
C LEU A 77 -0.78 8.96 -4.18
N SER A 78 -1.34 10.00 -3.57
CA SER A 78 -1.59 11.25 -4.27
C SER A 78 -0.27 11.96 -4.63
N MET A 79 -0.33 12.87 -5.60
CA MET A 79 0.83 13.71 -5.93
C MET A 79 1.29 14.49 -4.69
N GLU A 80 0.35 15.04 -3.92
CA GLU A 80 0.61 15.78 -2.68
C GLU A 80 1.29 14.90 -1.62
N ALA A 81 0.81 13.66 -1.41
CA ALA A 81 1.44 12.72 -0.48
C ALA A 81 2.87 12.36 -0.93
N THR A 82 3.08 12.21 -2.23
CA THR A 82 4.40 11.91 -2.81
C THR A 82 5.37 13.08 -2.63
N GLU A 83 4.94 14.31 -2.94
CA GLU A 83 5.72 15.53 -2.74
C GLU A 83 6.08 15.71 -1.26
N CYS A 84 5.11 15.50 -0.36
CA CYS A 84 5.33 15.53 1.08
C CYS A 84 6.39 14.53 1.53
N TYR A 85 6.29 13.28 1.07
CA TYR A 85 7.27 12.24 1.40
C TYR A 85 8.68 12.63 0.94
N VAL A 86 8.82 13.11 -0.29
CA VAL A 86 10.11 13.54 -0.85
C VAL A 86 10.69 14.71 -0.05
N LEU A 87 9.89 15.71 0.29
CA LEU A 87 10.35 16.85 1.09
C LEU A 87 10.82 16.42 2.48
N ARG A 88 10.09 15.51 3.13
CA ARG A 88 10.49 14.93 4.42
C ARG A 88 11.81 14.18 4.33
N LEU A 89 11.98 13.39 3.28
CA LEU A 89 13.20 12.64 3.03
C LEU A 89 14.40 13.60 2.87
N LEU A 90 14.24 14.68 2.11
CA LEU A 90 15.27 15.70 1.91
C LEU A 90 15.61 16.46 3.20
N ILE A 91 14.60 16.84 3.99
CA ILE A 91 14.79 17.52 5.28
C ILE A 91 15.52 16.61 6.28
N ALA A 92 15.11 15.34 6.38
CA ALA A 92 15.75 14.37 7.23
C ALA A 92 17.21 14.14 6.81
N TYR A 93 17.47 13.98 5.51
CA TYR A 93 18.81 13.82 4.96
C TYR A 93 19.70 15.05 5.23
N ALA A 94 19.14 16.26 5.09
CA ALA A 94 19.85 17.51 5.36
C ALA A 94 20.04 17.81 6.87
N GLY A 95 19.47 17.00 7.77
CA GLY A 95 19.54 17.23 9.22
C GLY A 95 18.74 18.44 9.72
N LEU A 96 17.78 18.93 8.93
CA LEU A 96 16.99 20.14 9.22
C LEU A 96 15.73 19.83 10.06
N TYR A 97 15.88 19.03 11.12
CA TYR A 97 14.78 18.49 11.93
C TYR A 97 13.82 19.55 12.52
N SER A 98 14.29 20.79 12.74
CA SER A 98 13.46 21.88 13.25
C SER A 98 12.36 22.34 12.26
N GLN A 99 12.49 22.01 10.97
CA GLN A 99 11.52 22.36 9.92
C GLN A 99 10.53 21.23 9.61
N TYR A 100 10.72 20.04 10.20
CA TYR A 100 9.96 18.83 9.89
C TYR A 100 8.44 18.95 10.16
N ARG A 101 8.05 19.81 11.11
CA ARG A 101 6.67 19.88 11.62
C ARG A 101 5.68 20.70 10.77
N GLN A 102 6.14 21.38 9.71
CA GLN A 102 5.32 22.38 8.99
C GLN A 102 5.07 22.08 7.51
N VAL A 103 5.64 21.03 6.94
CA VAL A 103 5.72 20.92 5.47
C VAL A 103 4.52 20.21 4.84
N CYS A 104 3.77 19.41 5.61
CA CYS A 104 2.62 18.69 5.07
C CYS A 104 1.39 18.94 5.94
N SER A 105 0.44 19.70 5.41
CA SER A 105 -0.91 19.82 5.96
C SER A 105 -1.84 18.90 5.18
N ALA A 106 -2.78 18.25 5.87
CA ALA A 106 -3.91 17.44 5.37
C ALA A 106 -3.69 15.92 5.14
N ALA A 107 -2.67 15.43 4.42
CA ALA A 107 -2.64 14.00 4.03
C ALA A 107 -2.45 12.98 5.18
N GLU A 108 -1.83 13.37 6.30
CA GLU A 108 -1.59 12.47 7.45
C GLU A 108 -2.55 12.67 8.62
N GLN A 109 -3.35 13.74 8.62
CA GLN A 109 -4.19 14.07 9.79
C GLN A 109 -5.52 13.29 9.83
N ASP A 110 -5.94 12.72 8.70
CA ASP A 110 -7.18 11.95 8.55
C ASP A 110 -6.94 10.44 8.28
N ALA A 111 -5.73 9.95 8.58
CA ALA A 111 -5.30 8.55 8.46
C ALA A 111 -5.68 7.68 9.66
#